data_AF-A0A7W8E889-F1
#
_entry.id   AF-A0A7W8E889-F1
#
_cell.length_a   1.000
_cell.length_b   1.000
_cell.length_c   1.000
_cell.angle_alpha   90.00
_cell.angle_beta   90.00
_cell.angle_gamma   90.00
#
_symmetry.space_group_name_H-M   'P 1'
#
loop_
_entity.id
_entity.type
_entity.pdbx_description
1 polymer ?
#
loop_
_entity_poly.entity_id
_entity_poly.type
_entity_poly.pdbx_seq_one_letter_code
_entity_poly.pdbx_strand_id
1 'polypeptide(L)'
;MPSKDTATVVDALSRQVRKLPASLRRSLTWNRGLELASHKNFTIATKVNVYFCDPQSPWQRGSNENTNGLLRQYFPKKTDLSGYSQADLDKVARQLNQRPRKTLDFDTPASKLHASVASTR
;
A
#
# COMPACT_ATOMS: atom_id res chain seq x y z
N MET A 1 -8.39 16.29 -5.39
CA MET A 1 -8.44 14.97 -4.73
C MET A 1 -9.88 14.73 -4.30
N PRO A 2 -10.53 13.61 -4.67
CA PRO A 2 -11.79 13.28 -4.02
C PRO A 2 -11.53 13.20 -2.51
N SER A 3 -12.51 13.62 -1.71
CA SER A 3 -12.36 13.86 -0.27
C SER A 3 -11.72 12.67 0.44
N LYS A 4 -11.11 12.91 1.62
CA LYS A 4 -10.69 11.85 2.58
C LYS A 4 -11.89 11.06 3.14
N ASP A 5 -12.98 11.00 2.38
CA ASP A 5 -14.14 10.22 2.72
C ASP A 5 -13.79 8.74 2.72
N THR A 6 -14.29 8.07 3.74
CA THR A 6 -13.96 6.68 4.04
C THR A 6 -14.40 5.76 2.91
N ALA A 7 -15.53 6.04 2.24
CA ALA A 7 -16.02 5.19 1.16
C ALA A 7 -15.09 5.27 -0.06
N THR A 8 -14.63 6.47 -0.41
CA THR A 8 -13.68 6.68 -1.52
C THR A 8 -12.38 5.91 -1.29
N VAL A 9 -11.82 5.97 -0.07
CA VAL A 9 -10.58 5.25 0.29
C VAL A 9 -10.78 3.74 0.25
N VAL A 10 -11.86 3.23 0.85
CA VAL A 10 -12.19 1.80 0.86
C VAL A 10 -12.38 1.24 -0.54
N ASP A 11 -13.07 1.97 -1.42
CA ASP A 11 -13.35 1.54 -2.78
C ASP A 11 -12.07 1.52 -3.64
N ALA A 12 -11.25 2.57 -3.57
CA ALA A 12 -9.95 2.61 -4.24
C ALA A 12 -9.03 1.48 -3.77
N LEU A 13 -8.96 1.24 -2.46
CA LEU A 13 -8.16 0.16 -1.89
C LEU A 13 -8.68 -1.22 -2.31
N SER A 14 -10.00 -1.41 -2.33
CA SER A 14 -10.63 -2.65 -2.79
C SER A 14 -10.29 -2.96 -4.24
N ARG A 15 -10.32 -1.95 -5.13
CA ARG A 15 -9.88 -2.11 -6.53
C ARG A 15 -8.43 -2.55 -6.62
N GLN A 16 -7.53 -1.93 -5.85
CA GLN A 16 -6.11 -2.22 -5.94
C GLN A 16 -5.77 -3.60 -5.37
N VAL A 17 -6.37 -3.98 -4.25
CA VAL A 17 -6.15 -5.29 -3.61
C VAL A 17 -6.62 -6.42 -4.52
N ARG A 18 -7.72 -6.25 -5.27
CA ARG A 18 -8.20 -7.25 -6.23
C ARG A 18 -7.22 -7.52 -7.39
N LYS A 19 -6.30 -6.60 -7.70
CA LYS A 19 -5.24 -6.82 -8.71
C LYS A 19 -4.16 -7.79 -8.22
N LEU A 20 -4.06 -8.02 -6.91
CA LEU A 20 -3.12 -8.99 -6.36
C LEU A 20 -3.64 -10.42 -6.57
N PRO A 21 -2.76 -11.41 -6.78
CA PRO A 21 -3.13 -12.82 -6.77
C PRO A 21 -3.84 -13.20 -5.47
N ALA A 22 -4.88 -14.04 -5.57
CA ALA A 22 -5.72 -14.39 -4.43
C ALA A 22 -4.91 -14.97 -3.26
N SER A 23 -3.87 -15.75 -3.55
CA SER A 23 -2.99 -16.36 -2.54
C SER A 23 -2.18 -15.37 -1.69
N LEU A 24 -1.95 -14.15 -2.22
CA LEU A 24 -1.25 -13.07 -1.52
C LEU A 24 -2.20 -12.16 -0.73
N ARG A 25 -3.51 -12.24 -0.96
CA ARG A 25 -4.55 -11.44 -0.29
C ARG A 25 -5.00 -12.06 1.03
N ARG A 26 -4.07 -12.30 1.96
CA ARG A 26 -4.38 -12.97 3.23
C ARG A 26 -4.95 -12.01 4.27
N SER A 27 -4.26 -10.90 4.48
CA SER A 27 -4.62 -9.90 5.49
C SER A 27 -4.04 -8.53 5.15
N LEU A 28 -4.60 -7.50 5.74
CA LEU A 28 -4.13 -6.13 5.68
C LEU A 28 -3.94 -5.60 7.10
N THR A 29 -2.79 -5.00 7.39
CA THR A 29 -2.52 -4.35 8.68
C THR A 29 -2.49 -2.84 8.50
N TRP A 30 -3.25 -2.10 9.31
CA TRP A 30 -3.43 -0.64 9.15
C TRP A 30 -3.28 0.16 10.44
N ASN A 31 -3.23 1.50 10.30
CA ASN A 31 -3.32 2.43 11.43
C ASN A 31 -4.78 2.67 11.85
N ARG A 32 -5.00 3.26 13.03
CA ARG A 32 -6.36 3.58 13.50
C ARG A 32 -6.88 4.90 12.92
N GLY A 33 -6.48 5.25 11.70
CA GLY A 33 -6.97 6.44 11.01
C GLY A 33 -8.46 6.33 10.70
N LEU A 34 -9.19 7.44 10.80
CA LEU A 34 -10.63 7.49 10.56
C LEU A 34 -11.01 7.15 9.11
N GLU A 35 -10.06 7.29 8.18
CA GLU A 35 -10.22 6.97 6.75
C GLU A 35 -10.59 5.50 6.48
N LEU A 36 -10.51 4.61 7.49
CA LEU A 36 -10.95 3.22 7.44
C LEU A 36 -11.97 2.86 8.52
N ALA A 37 -12.77 3.83 8.97
CA ALA A 37 -13.92 3.56 9.84
C ALA A 37 -14.83 2.44 9.25
N SER A 38 -14.96 2.39 7.92
CA SER A 38 -15.74 1.39 7.18
C SER A 38 -14.93 0.18 6.70
N HIS A 39 -13.84 -0.20 7.38
CA HIS A 39 -13.02 -1.38 7.04
C HIS A 39 -13.83 -2.68 6.94
N LYS A 40 -14.96 -2.81 7.63
CA LYS A 40 -15.86 -3.96 7.49
C LYS A 40 -16.36 -4.12 6.05
N ASN A 41 -16.67 -3.02 5.38
CA ASN A 41 -17.10 -3.03 3.98
C ASN A 41 -15.96 -3.49 3.06
N PHE A 42 -14.72 -3.08 3.36
CA PHE A 42 -13.53 -3.56 2.66
C PHE A 42 -13.38 -5.08 2.80
N THR A 43 -13.51 -5.62 4.01
CA THR A 43 -13.43 -7.07 4.27
C THR A 43 -14.52 -7.83 3.51
N ILE A 44 -15.77 -7.36 3.54
CA ILE A 44 -16.88 -7.98 2.79
C ILE A 44 -16.59 -7.98 1.28
N ALA A 45 -16.10 -6.85 0.76
CA ALA A 45 -15.87 -6.66 -0.67
C ALA A 45 -14.66 -7.43 -1.23
N THR A 46 -13.67 -7.78 -0.39
CA THR A 46 -12.39 -8.36 -0.82
C THR A 46 -12.07 -9.73 -0.21
N LYS A 47 -12.78 -10.13 0.85
CA LYS A 47 -12.50 -11.27 1.72
C LYS A 47 -11.14 -11.18 2.44
N VAL A 48 -10.54 -10.00 2.52
CA VAL A 48 -9.26 -9.76 3.21
C VAL A 48 -9.51 -9.29 4.63
N ASN A 49 -8.94 -9.99 5.61
CA ASN A 49 -9.03 -9.59 7.02
C ASN A 49 -8.23 -8.33 7.28
N VAL A 50 -8.82 -7.37 8.00
CA VAL A 50 -8.15 -6.12 8.39
C VAL A 50 -7.79 -6.16 9.86
N TYR A 51 -6.53 -5.89 10.17
CA TYR A 51 -5.99 -5.78 11.53
C TYR A 51 -5.49 -4.36 11.77
N PHE A 52 -5.57 -3.90 13.02
CA PHE A 52 -5.10 -2.58 13.41
C PHE A 52 -3.88 -2.70 14.32
N CYS A 53 -2.90 -1.84 14.08
CA CYS A 53 -1.79 -1.70 15.02
C CYS A 53 -2.26 -1.12 16.35
N ASP A 54 -1.47 -1.39 17.38
CA ASP A 54 -1.68 -0.86 18.72
C ASP A 54 -1.47 0.67 18.74
N PRO A 55 -2.20 1.38 19.62
CA PRO A 55 -1.97 2.80 19.83
C PRO A 55 -0.50 3.07 20.17
N GLN A 56 0.02 4.20 19.68
CA GLN A 56 1.39 4.66 19.98
C GLN A 56 2.51 3.65 19.65
N SER A 57 2.24 2.67 18.77
CA SER A 57 3.20 1.62 18.39
C SER A 57 3.67 1.73 16.93
N PRO A 58 4.43 2.80 16.56
CA PRO A 58 4.87 3.02 15.17
C PRO A 58 5.80 1.92 14.64
N TRP A 59 6.51 1.19 15.51
CA TRP A 59 7.41 0.09 15.10
C TRP A 59 6.68 -1.08 14.44
N GLN A 60 5.38 -1.29 14.72
CA GLN A 60 4.56 -2.32 14.06
C GLN A 60 4.36 -2.07 12.55
N ARG A 61 4.82 -0.91 12.04
CA ARG A 61 4.73 -0.51 10.63
C ARG A 61 6.04 0.07 10.08
N GLY A 62 7.18 -0.43 10.54
CA GLY A 62 8.50 0.07 10.12
C GLY A 62 8.68 0.09 8.58
N SER A 63 8.11 -0.88 7.86
CA SER A 63 8.12 -0.91 6.40
C SER A 63 7.37 0.26 5.74
N ASN A 64 6.25 0.68 6.32
CA ASN A 64 5.44 1.78 5.80
C ASN A 64 6.15 3.12 5.99
N GLU A 65 6.76 3.33 7.17
CA GLU A 65 7.53 4.56 7.42
C GLU A 65 8.76 4.67 6.50
N ASN A 66 9.47 3.56 6.28
CA ASN A 66 10.56 3.51 5.32
C ASN A 66 10.06 3.84 3.89
N THR A 67 8.96 3.22 3.46
CA THR A 67 8.36 3.46 2.13
C THR A 67 7.89 4.91 1.97
N ASN A 68 7.25 5.48 2.99
CA ASN A 68 6.86 6.89 3.02
C ASN A 68 8.08 7.82 2.95
N GLY A 69 9.19 7.47 3.60
CA GLY A 69 10.45 8.20 3.49
C GLY A 69 10.99 8.23 2.05
N LEU A 70 10.87 7.12 1.33
CA LEU A 70 11.29 7.02 -0.07
C LEU A 70 10.36 7.78 -1.01
N LEU A 71 9.05 7.73 -0.79
CA LEU A 71 8.08 8.53 -1.54
C LEU A 71 8.35 10.04 -1.41
N ARG A 72 8.83 10.49 -0.25
CA ARG A 72 9.20 11.89 -0.01
C ARG A 72 10.39 12.40 -0.84
N GLN A 73 11.16 11.50 -1.48
CA GLN A 73 12.19 11.88 -2.45
C GLN A 73 11.58 12.40 -3.77
N TYR A 74 10.34 11.97 -4.08
CA TYR A 74 9.59 12.38 -5.27
C TYR A 74 8.53 13.42 -4.96
N PHE A 75 7.86 13.27 -3.81
CA PHE A 75 6.80 14.14 -3.34
C PHE A 75 7.15 14.67 -1.95
N PRO A 76 7.92 15.77 -1.85
CA PRO A 76 8.23 16.41 -0.58
C PRO A 76 6.98 16.66 0.29
N LYS A 77 7.19 16.85 1.60
CA LYS A 77 6.06 17.12 2.49
C LYS A 77 5.27 18.34 1.99
N LYS A 78 3.94 18.23 2.04
CA LYS A 78 2.99 19.26 1.57
C LYS A 78 2.95 19.46 0.04
N THR A 79 3.59 18.59 -0.75
CA THR A 79 3.35 18.57 -2.20
C THR A 79 1.85 18.33 -2.46
N ASP A 80 1.24 19.20 -3.25
CA ASP A 80 -0.11 18.97 -3.74
C ASP A 80 -0.06 17.90 -4.83
N LEU A 81 -0.70 16.75 -4.55
CA LEU A 81 -0.79 15.64 -5.49
C LEU A 81 -1.87 15.84 -6.54
N SER A 82 -2.72 16.86 -6.42
CA SER A 82 -3.81 17.11 -7.37
C SER A 82 -3.32 17.45 -8.78
N GLY A 83 -2.11 18.00 -8.90
CA GLY A 83 -1.46 18.31 -10.18
C GLY A 83 -0.79 17.11 -10.86
N TYR A 84 -0.78 15.94 -10.24
CA TYR A 84 -0.17 14.73 -10.79
C TYR A 84 -1.23 13.80 -11.35
N SER A 85 -0.99 13.27 -12.55
CA SER A 85 -1.86 12.25 -13.13
C SER A 85 -1.64 10.89 -12.46
N GLN A 86 -2.60 9.98 -12.57
CA GLN A 86 -2.41 8.60 -12.13
C GLN A 86 -1.18 7.95 -12.81
N ALA A 87 -0.89 8.30 -14.07
CA ALA A 87 0.27 7.80 -14.79
C ALA A 87 1.60 8.27 -14.16
N ASP A 88 1.66 9.51 -13.67
CA ASP A 88 2.83 10.04 -12.95
C ASP A 88 3.05 9.29 -11.63
N LEU A 89 1.96 9.07 -10.88
CA LEU A 89 2.00 8.31 -9.62
C LEU A 89 2.43 6.86 -9.85
N ASP A 90 1.91 6.22 -10.90
CA ASP A 90 2.27 4.85 -11.29
C ASP A 90 3.73 4.76 -11.74
N LYS A 91 4.25 5.80 -12.41
CA LYS A 91 5.68 5.88 -12.79
C LYS A 91 6.58 5.88 -11.55
N VAL A 92 6.26 6.69 -10.54
CA VAL A 92 7.03 6.73 -9.28
C VAL A 92 6.90 5.40 -8.52
N ALA A 93 5.69 4.82 -8.46
CA ALA A 93 5.48 3.51 -7.85
C ALA A 93 6.32 2.42 -8.53
N ARG A 94 6.38 2.42 -9.86
CA ARG A 94 7.22 1.49 -10.64
C ARG A 94 8.70 1.67 -10.33
N GLN A 95 9.20 2.91 -10.30
CA GLN A 95 10.59 3.20 -9.95
C GLN A 95 10.93 2.68 -8.54
N LEU A 96 10.04 2.87 -7.56
CA LEU A 96 10.26 2.35 -6.20
C LEU A 96 10.20 0.83 -6.11
N ASN A 97 9.35 0.18 -6.90
CA ASN A 97 9.22 -1.27 -6.96
C ASN A 97 10.36 -1.94 -7.74
N GLN A 98 11.02 -1.22 -8.64
CA GLN A 98 12.20 -1.67 -9.40
C GLN A 98 13.51 -1.29 -8.72
N ARG A 99 13.48 -0.52 -7.63
CA ARG A 99 14.69 -0.10 -6.90
C ARG A 99 15.18 -1.23 -5.98
N PRO A 100 16.44 -1.70 -6.13
CA PRO A 100 17.09 -2.63 -5.21
C PRO A 100 16.94 -2.24 -3.74
N ARG A 101 16.66 -3.21 -2.87
CA ARG A 101 16.56 -3.00 -1.42
C ARG A 101 17.60 -3.84 -0.69
N LYS A 102 18.39 -3.23 0.18
CA LYS A 102 19.34 -3.95 1.05
C LYS A 102 18.64 -5.04 1.89
N THR A 103 17.41 -4.80 2.32
CA THR A 103 16.59 -5.77 3.09
C THR A 103 16.11 -6.97 2.25
N LEU A 104 16.30 -6.94 0.93
CA LEU A 104 15.95 -8.01 0.00
C LEU A 104 17.21 -8.54 -0.71
N ASP A 105 18.38 -8.45 -0.06
CA ASP A 105 19.68 -8.83 -0.64
C ASP A 105 20.00 -8.11 -1.95
N PHE A 106 19.63 -6.83 -2.02
CA PHE A 106 19.74 -5.99 -3.22
C PHE A 106 18.88 -6.43 -4.41
N ASP A 107 17.92 -7.32 -4.21
CA ASP A 107 16.87 -7.58 -5.20
C ASP A 107 15.79 -6.48 -5.17
N THR A 108 14.95 -6.45 -6.20
CA THR A 108 13.85 -5.50 -6.33
C THR A 108 12.57 -6.05 -5.68
N PRO A 109 11.73 -5.20 -5.07
CA PRO A 109 10.40 -5.60 -4.62
C PRO A 109 9.57 -6.28 -5.70
N ALA A 110 9.66 -5.81 -6.95
CA ALA A 110 8.96 -6.41 -8.09
C ALA A 110 9.44 -7.84 -8.37
N SER A 111 10.75 -8.11 -8.36
CA SER A 111 11.32 -9.45 -8.54
C SER A 111 10.86 -10.40 -7.44
N LYS A 112 10.99 -9.99 -6.16
CA LYS A 112 10.58 -10.80 -5.01
C LYS A 112 9.08 -11.09 -5.01
N LEU A 113 8.26 -10.11 -5.40
CA LEU A 113 6.83 -10.31 -5.57
C LEU A 113 6.55 -11.34 -6.66
N HIS A 114 7.17 -11.19 -7.84
CA HIS A 114 6.98 -12.13 -8.96
C HIS A 114 7.38 -13.56 -8.59
N ALA A 115 8.53 -13.74 -7.93
CA ALA A 115 8.98 -15.04 -7.43
C ALA A 115 7.97 -15.65 -6.43
N SER A 116 7.44 -14.85 -5.50
CA SER A 116 6.45 -15.32 -4.51
C SER A 116 5.14 -15.77 -5.17
N VAL A 117 4.70 -15.07 -6.22
CA VAL A 117 3.52 -15.46 -7.00
C VAL A 117 3.77 -16.76 -7.78
N ALA A 118 4.95 -16.91 -8.38
CA ALA A 118 5.32 -18.10 -9.13
C ALA A 118 5.37 -19.36 -8.24
N SER A 119 5.84 -19.24 -7.01
CA SER A 119 5.90 -20.34 -6.04
C SER A 119 4.55 -20.73 -5.43
N THR A 120 3.47 -19.99 -5.73
CA THR A 120 2.13 -20.30 -5.19
C THR A 120 1.22 -21.00 -6.22
N ARG A 121 1.81 -21.61 -7.25
CA ARG A 121 1.10 -22.46 -8.22
C ARG A 121 1.16 -23.93 -7.84
#